data_AF-A0A7G4RKZ1-F1
#
_entry.id   AF-A0A7G4RKZ1-F1
#
_cell.length_a   1.000
_cell.length_b   1.000
_cell.length_c   1.000
_cell.angle_alpha   90.00
_cell.angle_beta   90.00
_cell.angle_gamma   90.00
#
_symmetry.space_group_name_H-M   'P 1'
#
loop_
_entity.id
_entity.type
_entity.pdbx_description
1 polymer ?
#
loop_
_entity_poly.entity_id
_entity_poly.type
_entity_poly.pdbx_seq_one_letter_code
_entity_poly.pdbx_strand_id
1 'polypeptide(L)'
;MSQKGLVSIMGMSSIFFSAIALATPNKSLSKDEWLTAFKELAPSKMCRRLVDDPKTNTLLQNANINYDKCVTLIPASFDKCQTEFYSELPQNINEKNVSLWSKKMGNCIGLDFYTNNLLDPLNKPTKPTPSTTSPTTAKPGDRSSN
;
A
#
# COMPACT_ATOMS: atom_id res chain seq x y z
N MET A 1 -39.07 -1.11 -13.21
CA MET A 1 -39.03 0.36 -13.23
C MET A 1 -38.54 0.87 -11.88
N SER A 2 -37.75 1.95 -11.93
CA SER A 2 -37.23 2.77 -10.80
C SER A 2 -35.93 2.34 -10.13
N GLN A 3 -34.83 2.55 -10.86
CA GLN A 3 -33.61 3.14 -10.29
C GLN A 3 -33.88 4.61 -9.96
N LYS A 4 -33.66 5.03 -8.71
CA LYS A 4 -33.60 6.44 -8.32
C LYS A 4 -32.57 6.59 -7.19
N GLY A 5 -31.63 7.52 -7.37
CA GLY A 5 -30.80 8.01 -6.28
C GLY A 5 -29.31 8.12 -6.61
N LEU A 6 -28.98 8.99 -7.57
CA LEU A 6 -27.63 9.47 -7.81
C LEU A 6 -27.29 10.45 -6.67
N VAL A 7 -26.40 10.06 -5.75
CA VAL A 7 -25.84 10.98 -4.74
C VAL A 7 -24.46 11.38 -5.21
N SER A 8 -24.39 12.58 -5.78
CA SER A 8 -23.16 13.30 -6.07
C SER A 8 -22.58 13.83 -4.76
N ILE A 9 -21.42 13.30 -4.33
CA ILE A 9 -20.66 13.84 -3.19
C ILE A 9 -19.34 14.38 -3.76
N MET A 10 -19.32 15.69 -4.02
CA MET A 10 -18.10 16.46 -4.19
C MET A 10 -17.41 16.63 -2.82
N GLY A 11 -16.13 16.26 -2.76
CA GLY A 11 -15.16 16.93 -1.90
C GLY A 11 -15.12 16.53 -0.42
N MET A 12 -14.58 15.35 -0.13
CA MET A 12 -13.68 15.16 1.02
C MET A 12 -12.62 14.15 0.59
N SER A 13 -11.38 14.63 0.45
CA SER A 13 -10.20 13.83 0.13
C SER A 13 -9.92 12.91 1.32
N SER A 14 -10.68 11.84 1.39
CA SER A 14 -10.51 10.82 2.38
C SER A 14 -9.60 9.79 1.76
N ILE A 15 -8.31 9.86 2.07
CA ILE A 15 -7.41 8.72 1.88
C ILE A 15 -7.80 7.69 2.96
N PHE A 16 -9.03 7.17 2.85
CA PHE A 16 -9.43 5.99 3.58
C PHE A 16 -8.79 4.84 2.83
N PHE A 17 -7.67 4.34 3.37
CA PHE A 17 -7.21 3.00 3.04
C PHE A 17 -8.38 2.07 3.27
N SER A 18 -9.04 1.67 2.18
CA SER A 18 -10.12 0.71 2.23
C SER A 18 -9.59 -0.50 2.99
N ALA A 19 -10.37 -1.01 3.94
CA ALA A 19 -9.93 -2.15 4.73
C ALA A 19 -9.49 -3.28 3.80
N ILE A 20 -8.36 -3.90 4.07
CA ILE A 20 -8.01 -5.17 3.43
C ILE A 20 -8.80 -6.21 4.20
N ALA A 21 -9.95 -6.60 3.66
CA ALA A 21 -10.67 -7.76 4.15
C ALA A 21 -9.81 -9.00 3.83
N LEU A 22 -9.04 -9.45 4.80
CA LEU A 22 -8.55 -10.81 4.80
C LEU A 22 -9.74 -11.66 5.25
N ALA A 23 -10.42 -12.26 4.28
CA ALA A 23 -11.50 -13.19 4.57
C ALA A 23 -10.92 -14.30 5.45
N THR A 24 -11.33 -14.33 6.71
CA THR A 24 -11.21 -15.55 7.50
C THR A 24 -12.13 -16.57 6.83
N PRO A 25 -11.69 -17.81 6.54
CA PRO A 25 -12.63 -18.88 6.24
C PRO A 25 -13.69 -18.94 7.35
N ASN A 26 -14.83 -19.60 7.14
CA ASN A 26 -15.98 -19.71 8.08
C ASN A 26 -15.64 -20.36 9.46
N LYS A 27 -14.36 -20.40 9.82
CA LYS A 27 -13.74 -20.87 11.04
C LYS A 27 -13.14 -19.67 11.78
N SER A 28 -13.46 -19.57 13.07
CA SER A 28 -12.77 -18.66 14.00
C SER A 28 -11.27 -18.99 14.06
N LEU A 29 -10.42 -17.99 13.91
CA LEU A 29 -8.97 -18.12 14.11
C LEU A 29 -8.59 -17.61 15.49
N SER A 30 -7.56 -18.18 16.11
CA SER A 30 -6.94 -17.53 17.25
C SER A 30 -6.33 -16.19 16.84
N LYS A 31 -6.14 -15.28 17.79
CA LYS A 31 -5.47 -13.99 17.54
C LYS A 31 -4.11 -14.15 16.86
N ASP A 32 -3.33 -15.16 17.25
CA ASP A 32 -1.97 -15.37 16.75
C ASP A 32 -1.96 -15.93 15.32
N GLU A 33 -2.88 -16.86 15.02
CA GLU A 33 -3.08 -17.35 13.65
C GLU A 33 -3.55 -16.23 12.72
N TRP A 34 -4.49 -15.39 13.19
CA TRP A 34 -4.98 -14.26 12.41
C TRP A 34 -3.87 -13.22 12.16
N LEU A 35 -3.07 -12.88 13.18
CA LEU A 35 -1.94 -11.94 13.03
C LEU A 35 -0.89 -12.48 12.06
N THR A 36 -0.56 -13.77 12.14
CA THR A 36 0.39 -14.42 11.23
C THR A 36 -0.10 -14.32 9.79
N ALA A 37 -1.34 -14.72 9.53
CA ALA A 37 -1.94 -14.61 8.19
C ALA A 37 -2.03 -13.15 7.72
N PHE A 38 -2.28 -12.21 8.64
CA PHE A 38 -2.29 -10.78 8.32
C PHE A 38 -0.92 -10.28 7.89
N LYS A 39 0.14 -10.63 8.62
CA LYS A 39 1.52 -10.23 8.31
C LYS A 39 1.97 -10.75 6.94
N GLU A 40 1.58 -11.96 6.57
CA GLU A 40 1.93 -12.57 5.28
C GLU A 40 1.19 -11.94 4.10
N LEU A 41 -0.11 -11.66 4.26
CA LEU A 41 -0.98 -11.26 3.15
C LEU A 41 -1.12 -9.74 2.98
N ALA A 42 -1.00 -8.98 4.07
CA ALA A 42 -1.21 -7.54 4.04
C ALA A 42 -0.20 -6.78 3.18
N PRO A 43 1.13 -7.03 3.26
CA PRO A 43 2.12 -6.25 2.52
C PRO A 43 1.84 -6.21 1.01
N SER A 44 1.66 -7.37 0.39
CA SER A 44 1.42 -7.49 -1.04
C SER A 44 0.12 -6.80 -1.48
N LYS A 45 -0.95 -6.94 -0.70
CA LYS A 45 -2.27 -6.34 -0.97
C LYS A 45 -2.30 -4.83 -0.73
N MET A 46 -1.63 -4.34 0.32
CA MET A 46 -1.50 -2.91 0.62
C MET A 46 -0.73 -2.21 -0.48
N CYS A 47 0.45 -2.74 -0.83
CA CYS A 47 1.30 -2.16 -1.85
C CYS A 47 0.67 -2.19 -3.23
N ARG A 48 -0.11 -3.22 -3.55
CA ARG A 48 -0.88 -3.25 -4.81
C ARG A 48 -1.84 -2.07 -4.88
N ARG A 49 -2.62 -1.83 -3.82
CA ARG A 49 -3.56 -0.68 -3.77
C ARG A 49 -2.83 0.66 -3.88
N LEU A 50 -1.69 0.80 -3.20
CA LEU A 50 -0.89 2.03 -3.25
C LEU A 50 -0.30 2.31 -4.64
N VAL A 51 0.10 1.27 -5.36
CA VAL A 51 0.66 1.40 -6.71
C VAL A 51 -0.44 1.64 -7.76
N ASP A 52 -1.60 1.00 -7.58
CA ASP A 52 -2.72 1.11 -8.51
C ASP A 52 -3.49 2.44 -8.36
N ASP A 53 -3.46 3.08 -7.18
CA ASP A 53 -4.06 4.41 -6.97
C ASP A 53 -3.09 5.53 -7.41
N PRO A 54 -3.48 6.41 -8.36
CA PRO A 54 -2.58 7.42 -8.91
C PRO A 54 -1.98 8.39 -7.88
N LYS A 55 -2.74 8.75 -6.84
CA LYS A 55 -2.30 9.71 -5.82
C LYS A 55 -1.22 9.11 -4.95
N THR A 56 -1.48 7.92 -4.43
CA THR A 56 -0.53 7.21 -3.56
C THR A 56 0.67 6.66 -4.34
N ASN A 57 0.49 6.27 -5.60
CA ASN A 57 1.61 5.89 -6.46
C ASN A 57 2.56 7.08 -6.71
N THR A 58 2.03 8.28 -6.94
CA THR A 58 2.86 9.49 -7.08
C THR A 58 3.71 9.73 -5.83
N LEU A 59 3.15 9.54 -4.63
CA LEU A 59 3.90 9.66 -3.37
C LEU A 59 4.99 8.60 -3.25
N LEU A 60 4.68 7.35 -3.60
CA LEU A 60 5.65 6.25 -3.64
C LEU A 60 6.80 6.54 -4.61
N GLN A 61 6.52 7.00 -5.82
CA GLN A 61 7.53 7.37 -6.82
C GLN A 61 8.41 8.52 -6.32
N ASN A 62 7.82 9.56 -5.73
CA ASN A 62 8.56 10.68 -5.16
C ASN A 62 9.49 10.24 -4.02
N ALA A 63 9.12 9.21 -3.27
CA ALA A 63 9.94 8.60 -2.22
C ALA A 63 10.94 7.53 -2.74
N ASN A 64 10.98 7.27 -4.06
CA ASN A 64 11.72 6.19 -4.69
C ASN A 64 11.41 4.82 -4.04
N ILE A 65 10.12 4.52 -3.92
CA ILE A 65 9.57 3.28 -3.40
C ILE A 65 8.78 2.61 -4.52
N ASN A 66 9.32 1.52 -5.05
CA ASN A 66 8.58 0.65 -5.98
C ASN A 66 7.76 -0.40 -5.19
N TYR A 67 7.02 -1.25 -5.90
CA TYR A 67 6.19 -2.30 -5.28
C TYR A 67 6.98 -3.19 -4.32
N ASP A 68 8.14 -3.72 -4.74
CA ASP A 68 8.94 -4.64 -3.92
C ASP A 68 9.47 -3.94 -2.66
N LYS A 69 9.94 -2.70 -2.80
CA LYS A 69 10.38 -1.90 -1.66
C LYS A 69 9.20 -1.57 -0.72
N CYS A 70 8.02 -1.28 -1.26
CA CYS A 70 6.82 -1.11 -0.43
C CYS A 70 6.55 -2.39 0.38
N VAL A 71 6.56 -3.56 -0.26
CA VAL A 71 6.27 -4.86 0.39
C VAL A 71 7.26 -5.15 1.52
N THR A 72 8.53 -4.81 1.35
CA THR A 72 9.56 -5.01 2.38
C THR A 72 9.50 -4.01 3.53
N LEU A 73 8.86 -2.86 3.35
CA LEU A 73 8.74 -1.81 4.36
C LEU A 73 7.50 -1.97 5.27
N ILE A 74 6.41 -2.53 4.75
CA ILE A 74 5.16 -2.75 5.52
C ILE A 74 5.35 -3.59 6.80
N PRO A 75 6.18 -4.67 6.84
CA PRO A 75 6.36 -5.48 8.04
C PRO A 75 6.79 -4.70 9.29
N ALA A 76 7.58 -3.63 9.14
CA ALA A 76 7.98 -2.80 10.27
C ALA A 76 6.79 -2.06 10.90
N SER A 77 5.92 -1.48 10.06
CA SER A 77 4.66 -0.87 10.49
C SER A 77 3.71 -1.90 11.09
N PHE A 78 3.66 -3.12 10.53
CA PHE A 78 2.87 -4.21 11.10
C PHE A 78 3.32 -4.56 12.52
N ASP A 79 4.62 -4.74 12.76
CA ASP A 79 5.14 -5.13 14.08
C ASP A 79 4.83 -4.07 15.15
N LYS A 80 4.91 -2.79 14.78
CA LYS A 80 4.50 -1.68 15.64
C LYS A 80 3.00 -1.73 15.97
N CYS A 81 2.14 -1.85 14.96
CA CYS A 81 0.69 -1.89 15.14
C CYS A 81 0.21 -3.16 15.85
N GLN A 82 0.88 -4.30 15.63
CA GLN A 82 0.65 -5.52 16.40
C GLN A 82 0.92 -5.24 17.88
N THR A 83 2.06 -4.66 18.22
CA THR A 83 2.42 -4.34 19.61
C THR A 83 1.38 -3.45 20.28
N GLU A 84 0.85 -2.47 19.55
CA GLU A 84 -0.19 -1.56 20.05
C GLU A 84 -1.52 -2.27 20.35
N PHE A 85 -1.98 -3.15 19.44
CA PHE A 85 -3.32 -3.75 19.55
C PHE A 85 -3.35 -5.16 20.15
N TYR A 86 -2.22 -5.81 20.38
CA TYR A 86 -2.18 -7.22 20.78
C TYR A 86 -2.98 -7.52 22.06
N SER A 87 -2.94 -6.62 23.03
CA SER A 87 -3.67 -6.73 24.30
C SER A 87 -5.17 -6.48 24.16
N GLU A 88 -5.59 -5.72 23.15
CA GLU A 88 -6.99 -5.43 22.86
C GLU A 88 -7.66 -6.49 21.98
N LEU A 89 -6.86 -7.27 21.25
CA LEU A 89 -7.38 -8.32 20.38
C LEU A 89 -8.13 -9.38 21.20
N PRO A 90 -9.34 -9.77 20.79
CA PRO A 90 -10.01 -10.91 21.39
C PRO A 90 -9.18 -12.17 21.14
N GLN A 91 -9.29 -13.16 22.02
CA GLN A 91 -8.61 -14.45 21.85
C GLN A 91 -8.91 -15.10 20.50
N ASN A 92 -10.09 -14.82 19.96
CA ASN A 92 -10.60 -15.38 18.71
C ASN A 92 -11.12 -14.29 17.78
N ILE A 93 -10.64 -14.32 16.54
CA ILE A 93 -11.10 -13.48 15.44
C ILE A 93 -12.09 -14.30 14.59
N ASN A 94 -13.30 -13.77 14.48
CA ASN A 94 -14.43 -14.39 13.79
C ASN A 94 -15.12 -13.39 12.86
N GLU A 95 -16.12 -13.84 12.11
CA GLU A 95 -16.83 -13.02 11.12
C GLU A 95 -17.44 -11.73 11.71
N LYS A 96 -17.77 -11.70 13.00
CA LYS A 96 -18.37 -10.53 13.66
C LYS A 96 -17.35 -9.43 13.93
N ASN A 97 -16.09 -9.77 14.17
CA ASN A 97 -15.06 -8.82 14.60
C ASN A 97 -13.89 -8.67 13.61
N VAL A 98 -13.74 -9.58 12.64
CA VAL A 98 -12.62 -9.58 11.67
C VAL A 98 -12.57 -8.30 10.86
N SER A 99 -13.72 -7.75 10.45
CA SER A 99 -13.78 -6.50 9.68
C SER A 99 -13.28 -5.31 10.49
N LEU A 100 -13.69 -5.23 11.77
CA LEU A 100 -13.24 -4.18 12.69
C LEU A 100 -11.72 -4.23 12.88
N TRP A 101 -11.18 -5.41 13.21
CA TRP A 101 -9.76 -5.56 13.48
C TRP A 101 -8.89 -5.43 12.22
N SER A 102 -9.36 -5.93 11.08
CA SER A 102 -8.68 -5.73 9.79
C SER A 102 -8.61 -4.25 9.42
N LYS A 103 -9.67 -3.48 9.70
CA LYS A 103 -9.70 -2.03 9.48
C LYS A 103 -8.78 -1.29 10.46
N LYS A 104 -8.85 -1.60 11.76
CA LYS A 104 -7.96 -0.99 12.78
C LYS A 104 -6.49 -1.22 12.44
N MET A 105 -6.11 -2.49 12.22
CA MET A 105 -4.75 -2.88 11.88
C MET A 105 -4.30 -2.24 10.56
N GLY A 106 -5.13 -2.31 9.52
CA GLY A 106 -4.81 -1.71 8.22
C GLY A 106 -4.63 -0.20 8.26
N ASN A 107 -5.46 0.51 9.03
CA ASN A 107 -5.34 1.96 9.21
C ASN A 107 -4.06 2.36 9.94
N CYS A 108 -3.73 1.65 11.02
CA CYS A 108 -2.48 1.91 11.75
C CYS A 108 -1.26 1.70 10.85
N ILE A 109 -1.22 0.59 10.11
CA ILE A 109 -0.12 0.29 9.19
C ILE A 109 -0.02 1.34 8.10
N GLY A 110 -1.14 1.71 7.47
CA GLY A 110 -1.15 2.73 6.42
C GLY A 110 -0.69 4.10 6.91
N LEU A 111 -1.11 4.51 8.10
CA LEU A 111 -0.69 5.77 8.70
C LEU A 111 0.81 5.75 9.04
N ASP A 112 1.27 4.71 9.72
CA ASP A 112 2.68 4.58 10.09
C ASP A 112 3.58 4.52 8.85
N PHE A 113 3.20 3.74 7.84
CA PHE A 113 3.92 3.66 6.58
C PHE A 113 4.01 5.03 5.90
N TYR A 114 2.89 5.76 5.83
CA TYR A 114 2.84 7.10 5.24
C TYR A 114 3.76 8.08 6.00
N THR A 115 3.68 8.10 7.33
CA THR A 115 4.51 8.98 8.16
C THR A 115 6.00 8.68 8.03
N ASN A 116 6.40 7.41 8.03
CA ASN A 116 7.82 7.05 8.06
C ASN A 116 8.47 7.05 6.66
N ASN A 117 7.69 6.90 5.59
CA ASN A 117 8.24 6.68 4.25
C ASN A 117 7.80 7.71 3.20
N LEU A 118 6.68 8.40 3.40
CA LEU A 118 6.06 9.25 2.37
C LEU A 118 5.95 10.73 2.77
N LEU A 119 5.88 11.04 4.06
CA LEU A 119 5.70 12.40 4.58
C LEU A 119 6.93 13.31 4.44
N ASP A 120 8.05 12.83 3.90
CA ASP A 120 9.28 13.62 3.79
C ASP A 120 10.04 13.43 2.46
N PRO A 121 9.67 14.15 1.39
CA PRO A 121 10.51 14.32 0.20
C PRO A 121 11.50 15.50 0.32
N LEU A 122 11.35 16.39 1.30
CA LEU A 122 12.07 17.67 1.37
C LEU A 122 13.30 17.66 2.30
N ASN A 123 13.48 16.63 3.14
CA ASN A 123 14.64 16.53 4.05
C ASN A 123 15.56 15.33 3.82
N LYS A 124 15.36 14.53 2.77
CA LYS A 124 16.36 13.51 2.37
C LYS A 124 17.39 14.16 1.44
N PRO A 125 18.70 14.13 1.77
CA PRO A 125 19.73 14.57 0.84
C PRO A 125 19.64 13.74 -0.43
N THR A 126 19.18 14.37 -1.52
CA THR A 126 19.23 13.82 -2.86
C THR A 126 20.70 13.59 -3.20
N LYS A 127 21.17 12.35 -3.11
CA LYS A 127 22.46 11.98 -3.71
C LYS A 127 22.35 12.29 -5.20
N PRO A 128 23.19 13.16 -5.78
CA PRO A 128 23.16 13.41 -7.22
C PRO A 128 23.56 12.11 -7.92
N THR A 129 22.64 11.52 -8.67
CA THR A 129 22.96 10.44 -9.61
C THR A 129 23.17 11.07 -10.98
N PRO A 130 24.31 10.80 -11.65
CA PRO A 130 24.67 11.48 -12.89
C PRO A 130 23.71 11.10 -14.02
N SER A 131 23.23 12.12 -14.72
CA SER A 131 22.61 12.01 -16.04
C SER A 131 23.59 11.30 -16.98
N THR A 132 23.28 10.08 -17.42
CA THR A 132 23.95 9.45 -18.56
C THR A 132 22.94 9.23 -19.67
N THR A 133 22.84 10.25 -20.50
CA THR A 133 22.70 10.27 -21.96
C THR A 133 22.12 9.02 -22.64
N SER A 134 20.89 9.15 -23.15
CA SER A 134 20.34 8.34 -24.23
C SER A 134 21.17 8.49 -25.52
N PRO A 135 21.45 7.41 -26.26
CA PRO A 135 21.73 7.51 -27.69
C PRO A 135 20.44 7.26 -28.47
N THR A 136 19.84 8.35 -28.96
CA THR A 136 18.99 8.33 -30.16
C THR A 136 19.82 8.97 -31.27
N THR A 137 19.97 8.31 -32.42
CA THR A 137 19.57 8.86 -33.75
C THR A 137 20.06 7.98 -34.91
N ALA A 138 19.08 7.69 -35.79
CA ALA A 138 19.12 7.51 -37.25
C ALA A 138 19.79 6.30 -37.92
N LYS A 139 18.91 5.51 -38.54
CA LYS A 139 19.09 4.91 -39.87
C LYS A 139 18.94 5.99 -40.95
N PRO A 140 19.82 6.02 -41.96
CA PRO A 140 19.37 6.08 -43.35
C PRO A 140 20.07 5.03 -44.23
N GLY A 141 19.33 4.47 -45.19
CA GLY A 141 19.96 3.69 -46.27
C GLY A 141 20.41 4.62 -47.39
N ASP A 142 21.48 4.25 -48.11
CA ASP A 142 21.49 4.34 -49.57
C ASP A 142 22.63 3.52 -50.20
N ARG A 143 22.48 3.37 -51.50
CA ARG A 143 23.03 2.45 -52.50
C ARG A 143 24.47 2.76 -52.96
N SER A 144 25.14 1.71 -53.46
CA SER A 144 25.94 1.69 -54.71
C SER A 144 27.49 1.57 -54.66
N SER A 145 27.95 0.69 -55.56
CA SER A 145 29.28 0.38 -56.11
C SER A 145 30.44 1.35 -55.92
N ASN A 146 31.63 0.80 -55.62
CA ASN A 146 32.64 0.45 -56.63
C ASN A 146 33.60 -0.61 -56.08
#